data_AF-A0A6P5PRW1-F1
#
_entry.id   AF-A0A6P5PRW1-F1
#
_cell.length_a   1.000
_cell.length_b   1.000
_cell.length_c   1.000
_cell.angle_alpha   90.00
_cell.angle_beta   90.00
_cell.angle_gamma   90.00
#
_symmetry.space_group_name_H-M   'P 1'
#
loop_
_entity.id
_entity.type
_entity.pdbx_description
1 polymer ?
#
loop_
_entity_poly.entity_id
_entity_poly.type
_entity_poly.pdbx_seq_one_letter_code
_entity_poly.pdbx_strand_id
1 'polypeptide(L)'
;MKYHSHIENLDEDGYTQLDFSTQGIHKRPVRSEKGSRAPSSPWRPIAVGLGILCFVAVVVAAVLGALAFWRHNSGRNPEEKDNFPSRNKENHKPTESSLDEKVAPSKASQTTGVFSQPCHPNWIMHGKSCYLFSFSGNSWYGSKRHCSQLGAHLLKIDNSKEFEFIESQTSSHHINAFWIGLFRNQSEGPWFWEDGSAFSPNSFQVRNTAPQDSLLHNCVWIHGSEVYNQICNTSSYSICEKEL
;
A
#
# COMPACT_ATOMS: atom_id res chain seq x y z
N MET A 1 -0.87 45.84 -39.70
CA MET A 1 -1.18 46.55 -38.44
C MET A 1 -1.90 47.84 -38.77
N LYS A 2 -3.21 47.91 -38.51
CA LYS A 2 -3.91 49.15 -38.17
C LYS A 2 -5.21 48.74 -37.48
N TYR A 3 -5.16 48.89 -36.16
CA TYR A 3 -6.25 48.69 -35.22
C TYR A 3 -7.20 49.89 -35.35
N HIS A 4 -8.51 49.67 -35.41
CA HIS A 4 -9.52 50.71 -35.21
C HIS A 4 -10.50 50.18 -34.17
N SER A 5 -10.35 50.64 -32.93
CA SER A 5 -11.27 50.39 -31.83
C SER A 5 -12.30 51.52 -31.79
N HIS A 6 -13.54 51.24 -32.22
CA HIS A 6 -14.68 52.07 -31.81
C HIS A 6 -15.23 51.49 -30.51
N ILE A 7 -14.79 52.08 -29.39
CA ILE A 7 -15.53 52.04 -28.13
C ILE A 7 -16.45 53.25 -28.17
N GLU A 8 -17.73 53.02 -28.43
CA GLU A 8 -18.80 53.94 -28.07
C GLU A 8 -20.08 53.10 -27.99
N ASN A 9 -20.31 52.57 -26.80
CA ASN A 9 -21.60 52.14 -26.24
C ASN A 9 -21.31 51.62 -24.83
N LEU A 10 -21.29 52.54 -23.86
CA LEU A 10 -21.18 52.25 -22.42
C LEU A 10 -22.33 52.98 -21.73
N ASP A 11 -23.23 52.21 -21.14
CA ASP A 11 -24.12 52.60 -20.06
C ASP A 11 -23.44 52.34 -18.70
N GLU A 12 -23.82 53.12 -17.68
CA GLU A 12 -23.13 53.29 -16.38
C GLU A 12 -23.01 52.02 -15.51
N ASP A 13 -23.56 50.88 -15.92
CA ASP A 13 -23.58 49.65 -15.09
C ASP A 13 -22.73 48.48 -15.67
N GLY A 14 -21.99 48.69 -16.77
CA GLY A 14 -20.91 47.78 -17.18
C GLY A 14 -21.31 46.40 -17.74
N TYR A 15 -22.48 46.26 -18.37
CA TYR A 15 -22.89 45.03 -19.08
C TYR A 15 -23.15 45.27 -20.57
N THR A 16 -22.74 44.34 -21.44
CA THR A 16 -22.97 44.43 -22.89
C THR A 16 -24.42 44.09 -23.27
N GLN A 17 -25.11 44.99 -23.98
CA GLN A 17 -26.39 44.72 -24.65
C GLN A 17 -26.19 43.89 -25.92
N LEU A 18 -26.89 42.77 -26.05
CA LEU A 18 -26.99 42.01 -27.30
C LEU A 18 -28.32 42.33 -27.98
N ASP A 19 -28.26 43.02 -29.12
CA ASP A 19 -29.42 43.27 -29.98
C ASP A 19 -29.50 42.17 -31.07
N PHE A 20 -30.65 41.51 -31.17
CA PHE A 20 -30.93 40.50 -32.19
C PHE A 20 -32.13 40.93 -33.02
N SER A 21 -31.87 41.66 -34.10
CA SER A 21 -32.87 41.91 -35.14
C SER A 21 -33.05 40.66 -36.01
N THR A 22 -34.22 40.03 -35.94
CA THR A 22 -34.58 38.89 -36.80
C THR A 22 -35.53 39.37 -37.90
N GLN A 23 -35.02 39.51 -39.13
CA GLN A 23 -35.86 39.67 -40.32
C GLN A 23 -36.64 38.38 -40.60
N GLY A 24 -37.92 38.56 -40.95
CA GLY A 24 -38.94 37.52 -40.97
C GLY A 24 -38.65 36.34 -41.90
N ILE A 25 -38.90 35.13 -41.39
CA ILE A 25 -39.01 33.91 -42.17
C ILE A 25 -40.41 33.33 -41.97
N HIS A 26 -41.08 33.13 -43.10
CA HIS A 26 -42.44 32.60 -43.26
C HIS A 26 -42.67 31.31 -42.43
N LYS A 27 -43.64 31.33 -41.51
CA LYS A 27 -44.13 30.13 -40.82
C LYS A 27 -44.83 29.21 -41.84
N ARG A 28 -44.32 27.98 -42.01
CA ARG A 28 -45.02 26.87 -42.67
C ARG A 28 -45.62 25.98 -41.56
N PRO A 29 -46.92 25.60 -41.60
CA PRO A 29 -47.49 24.80 -40.53
C PRO A 29 -46.97 23.36 -40.65
N VAL A 30 -46.22 22.90 -39.65
CA VAL A 30 -45.81 21.50 -39.54
C VAL A 30 -46.99 20.70 -39.00
N ARG A 31 -47.49 19.80 -39.84
CA ARG A 31 -48.52 18.81 -39.53
C ARG A 31 -47.95 17.84 -38.48
N SER A 32 -48.64 17.72 -37.34
CA SER A 32 -48.31 16.72 -36.31
C SER A 32 -48.66 15.33 -36.82
N GLU A 33 -47.66 14.62 -37.37
CA GLU A 33 -47.78 13.19 -37.63
C GLU A 33 -47.64 12.43 -36.31
N LYS A 34 -48.76 11.86 -35.84
CA LYS A 34 -48.80 10.99 -34.66
C LYS A 34 -48.20 9.65 -35.09
N GLY A 35 -46.88 9.52 -34.92
CA GLY A 35 -46.15 8.30 -35.23
C GLY A 35 -46.73 7.10 -34.46
N SER A 36 -47.16 6.09 -35.22
CA SER A 36 -47.55 4.78 -34.71
C SER A 36 -46.40 4.15 -33.92
N ARG A 37 -46.66 3.72 -32.67
CA ARG A 37 -45.67 3.00 -31.86
C ARG A 37 -45.31 1.69 -32.56
N ALA A 38 -44.06 1.56 -32.98
CA ALA A 38 -43.49 0.27 -33.34
C ALA A 38 -43.42 -0.63 -32.08
N PRO A 39 -43.69 -1.93 -32.18
CA PRO A 39 -43.53 -2.83 -31.05
C PRO A 39 -42.06 -2.85 -30.63
N SER A 40 -41.80 -2.72 -29.33
CA SER A 40 -40.45 -2.75 -28.77
C SER A 40 -39.73 -4.04 -29.15
N SER A 41 -38.47 -3.92 -29.61
CA SER A 41 -37.62 -5.05 -29.97
C SER A 41 -37.51 -6.05 -28.81
N PRO A 42 -37.79 -7.35 -29.03
CA PRO A 42 -37.88 -8.38 -27.99
C PRO A 42 -36.56 -8.65 -27.24
N TRP A 43 -35.45 -8.07 -27.67
CA TRP A 43 -34.14 -8.19 -27.03
C TRP A 43 -34.01 -7.38 -25.74
N ARG A 44 -34.81 -6.32 -25.57
CA ARG A 44 -34.78 -5.47 -24.37
C ARG A 44 -35.18 -6.21 -23.09
N PRO A 45 -36.29 -6.96 -23.02
CA PRO A 45 -36.63 -7.74 -21.83
C PRO A 45 -35.64 -8.89 -21.59
N ILE A 46 -35.06 -9.47 -22.65
CA ILE A 46 -34.07 -10.56 -22.53
C ILE A 46 -32.79 -10.03 -21.88
N ALA A 47 -32.27 -8.87 -22.30
CA ALA A 47 -31.08 -8.28 -21.70
C ALA A 47 -31.30 -7.91 -20.21
N VAL A 48 -32.48 -7.38 -19.86
CA VAL A 48 -32.84 -7.10 -18.47
C VAL A 48 -32.95 -8.39 -17.65
N GLY A 49 -33.58 -9.43 -18.21
CA GLY A 49 -33.69 -10.74 -17.57
C GLY A 49 -32.34 -11.40 -17.30
N LEU A 50 -31.43 -11.37 -18.28
CA LEU A 50 -30.07 -11.86 -18.12
C LEU A 50 -29.26 -11.04 -17.09
N GLY A 51 -29.44 -9.72 -17.07
CA GLY A 51 -28.82 -8.85 -16.07
C GLY A 51 -29.28 -9.16 -14.64
N ILE A 52 -30.59 -9.33 -14.45
CA ILE A 52 -31.15 -9.73 -13.15
C ILE A 52 -30.66 -11.12 -12.74
N LEU A 53 -30.63 -12.07 -13.68
CA LEU A 53 -30.14 -13.43 -13.41
C LEU A 53 -28.67 -13.42 -12.97
N CYS A 54 -27.81 -12.67 -13.66
CA CYS A 54 -26.41 -12.50 -13.27
C CYS A 54 -26.27 -11.85 -11.89
N PHE A 55 -27.05 -10.80 -11.62
CA PHE A 55 -27.00 -10.12 -10.33
C PHE A 55 -27.40 -11.07 -9.18
N VAL A 56 -28.47 -11.85 -9.35
CA VAL A 56 -28.91 -12.86 -8.37
C VAL A 56 -27.83 -13.93 -8.18
N ALA A 57 -27.20 -14.41 -9.26
CA ALA A 57 -26.13 -15.40 -9.16
C ALA A 57 -24.91 -14.89 -8.37
N VAL A 58 -24.52 -13.63 -8.57
CA VAL A 58 -23.40 -13.00 -7.83
C VAL A 58 -23.74 -12.85 -6.35
N VAL A 59 -24.98 -12.43 -6.02
CA VAL A 59 -25.42 -12.31 -4.62
C VAL A 59 -25.43 -13.68 -3.94
N VAL A 60 -25.94 -14.73 -4.61
CA VAL A 60 -25.93 -16.09 -4.07
C VAL A 60 -24.49 -16.58 -3.84
N ALA A 61 -23.59 -16.37 -4.80
CA ALA A 61 -22.18 -16.75 -4.64
C ALA A 61 -21.50 -16.03 -3.47
N ALA A 62 -21.76 -14.72 -3.29
CA ALA A 62 -21.23 -13.95 -2.18
C ALA A 62 -21.77 -14.44 -0.82
N VAL A 63 -23.06 -14.75 -0.73
CA VAL A 63 -23.68 -15.30 0.49
C VAL A 63 -23.12 -16.69 0.81
N LEU A 64 -23.01 -17.57 -0.17
CA LEU A 64 -22.41 -18.90 0.02
C LEU A 64 -20.93 -18.81 0.43
N GLY A 65 -20.17 -17.90 -0.19
CA GLY A 65 -18.79 -17.62 0.17
C GLY A 65 -18.65 -17.11 1.61
N ALA A 66 -19.50 -16.17 2.02
CA ALA A 66 -19.55 -15.71 3.41
C ALA A 66 -19.91 -16.85 4.36
N LEU A 67 -20.95 -17.64 4.08
CA LEU A 67 -21.34 -18.78 4.94
C LEU A 67 -20.23 -19.82 5.05
N ALA A 68 -19.51 -20.11 3.97
CA ALA A 68 -18.37 -21.02 3.97
C ALA A 68 -17.20 -20.45 4.81
N PHE A 69 -16.92 -19.15 4.67
CA PHE A 69 -15.90 -18.45 5.45
C PHE A 69 -16.24 -18.43 6.95
N TRP A 70 -17.49 -18.13 7.31
CA TRP A 70 -17.98 -18.21 8.68
C TRP A 70 -17.89 -19.65 9.23
N ARG A 71 -18.27 -20.66 8.44
CA ARG A 71 -18.17 -22.07 8.85
C ARG A 71 -16.73 -22.54 9.02
N HIS A 72 -15.80 -22.04 8.21
CA HIS A 72 -14.37 -22.32 8.34
C HIS A 72 -13.80 -21.66 9.61
N ASN A 73 -14.18 -20.42 9.90
CA ASN A 73 -13.66 -19.68 11.05
C ASN A 73 -14.28 -20.13 12.39
N SER A 74 -15.54 -20.58 12.40
CA SER A 74 -16.20 -21.13 13.60
C SER A 74 -15.71 -22.53 14.02
N GLY A 75 -14.75 -23.13 13.29
CA GLY A 75 -14.14 -24.43 13.59
C GLY A 75 -12.89 -24.38 14.48
N ARG A 76 -12.46 -23.20 14.94
CA ARG A 76 -11.34 -23.06 15.89
C ARG A 76 -11.75 -22.23 17.10
N ASN A 77 -12.30 -22.88 18.12
CA ASN A 77 -12.17 -22.42 19.50
C ASN A 77 -11.44 -23.51 20.30
N PRO A 78 -10.40 -23.15 21.07
CA PRO A 78 -9.85 -24.03 22.10
C PRO A 78 -10.68 -23.88 23.38
N GLU A 79 -11.44 -24.93 23.73
CA GLU A 79 -11.79 -25.20 25.13
C GLU A 79 -10.78 -26.24 25.63
N GLU A 80 -9.78 -25.80 26.39
CA GLU A 80 -9.11 -26.67 27.35
C GLU A 80 -8.99 -25.91 28.67
N LYS A 81 -9.82 -26.36 29.61
CA LYS A 81 -9.80 -25.97 31.02
C LYS A 81 -8.58 -26.62 31.63
N ASP A 82 -7.80 -25.87 32.39
CA ASP A 82 -7.11 -26.48 33.52
C ASP A 82 -7.04 -25.57 34.73
N ASN A 83 -7.30 -26.25 35.84
CA ASN A 83 -7.68 -25.78 37.14
C ASN A 83 -6.40 -25.47 37.95
N PHE A 84 -6.36 -24.32 38.63
CA PHE A 84 -5.23 -23.92 39.46
C PHE A 84 -5.46 -24.35 40.92
N PRO A 85 -4.55 -25.10 41.56
CA PRO A 85 -4.45 -25.13 43.01
C PRO A 85 -3.27 -24.26 43.50
N SER A 86 -3.66 -23.27 44.31
CA SER A 86 -2.96 -22.68 45.44
C SER A 86 -1.51 -23.06 45.76
N ARG A 87 -0.71 -21.98 45.89
CA ARG A 87 0.08 -21.61 47.08
C ARG A 87 1.11 -22.64 47.56
N ASN A 88 2.39 -22.29 47.40
CA ASN A 88 3.34 -22.32 48.50
C ASN A 88 4.36 -21.18 48.36
N LYS A 89 4.38 -20.34 49.40
CA LYS A 89 5.49 -19.44 49.72
C LYS A 89 6.53 -20.28 50.44
N GLU A 90 7.78 -20.23 50.01
CA GLU A 90 8.89 -20.54 50.91
C GLU A 90 10.02 -19.53 50.74
N ASN A 91 10.57 -19.19 51.90
CA ASN A 91 11.45 -18.07 52.15
C ASN A 91 12.90 -18.40 51.74
N HIS A 92 13.65 -17.38 51.34
CA HIS A 92 15.11 -17.44 51.31
C HIS A 92 15.68 -16.77 52.57
N LYS A 93 16.47 -17.52 53.34
CA LYS A 93 17.57 -17.01 54.16
C LYS A 93 18.68 -18.09 54.25
N PRO A 94 19.98 -17.72 54.17
CA PRO A 94 21.08 -18.67 54.00
C PRO A 94 21.72 -19.01 55.35
N THR A 95 22.28 -20.22 55.50
CA THR A 95 23.34 -20.55 56.48
C THR A 95 24.05 -21.85 56.07
N GLU A 96 25.39 -21.77 55.98
CA GLU A 96 26.49 -22.72 56.27
C GLU A 96 26.23 -24.23 56.38
N SER A 97 27.18 -25.15 56.20
CA SER A 97 28.55 -25.27 55.70
C SER A 97 28.93 -26.75 55.91
N SER A 98 29.99 -27.26 55.23
CA SER A 98 30.72 -28.49 55.60
C SER A 98 29.96 -29.82 55.30
N LEU A 99 30.53 -30.91 54.76
CA LEU A 99 31.88 -31.36 54.41
C LEU A 99 31.76 -32.45 53.33
N ASP A 100 32.90 -32.69 52.69
CA ASP A 100 33.21 -33.55 51.54
C ASP A 100 32.66 -34.99 51.54
N GLU A 101 32.25 -35.48 50.36
CA GLU A 101 32.57 -36.84 49.93
C GLU A 101 32.76 -36.87 48.39
N LYS A 102 33.86 -37.49 47.97
CA LYS A 102 34.49 -37.40 46.65
C LYS A 102 34.25 -38.70 45.87
N VAL A 103 33.53 -38.65 44.75
CA VAL A 103 33.51 -39.71 43.71
C VAL A 103 33.49 -39.08 42.31
N ALA A 104 34.41 -39.51 41.44
CA ALA A 104 34.69 -38.96 40.10
C ALA A 104 33.81 -39.59 38.98
N PRO A 105 34.09 -39.38 37.68
CA PRO A 105 33.90 -38.18 36.87
C PRO A 105 32.88 -38.42 35.72
N SER A 106 32.02 -37.47 35.39
CA SER A 106 31.33 -37.47 34.09
C SER A 106 31.54 -36.13 33.37
N LYS A 107 32.31 -36.20 32.28
CA LYS A 107 32.38 -35.14 31.27
C LYS A 107 30.99 -35.02 30.64
N ALA A 108 30.17 -34.11 31.14
CA ALA A 108 29.05 -33.59 30.37
C ALA A 108 29.58 -32.47 29.47
N SER A 109 29.92 -32.79 28.23
CA SER A 109 29.97 -31.79 27.16
C SER A 109 28.55 -31.27 26.97
N GLN A 110 28.20 -30.17 27.62
CA GLN A 110 27.02 -29.41 27.26
C GLN A 110 27.39 -28.42 26.16
N THR A 111 27.28 -28.90 24.93
CA THR A 111 26.97 -28.07 23.78
C THR A 111 25.61 -27.44 24.03
N THR A 112 25.59 -26.19 24.47
CA THR A 112 24.41 -25.32 24.32
C THR A 112 24.89 -24.06 23.61
N GLY A 113 25.20 -24.22 22.33
CA GLY A 113 25.21 -23.09 21.43
C GLY A 113 23.79 -22.57 21.39
N VAL A 114 23.54 -21.46 22.10
CA VAL A 114 22.36 -20.63 21.85
C VAL A 114 22.42 -20.30 20.37
N PHE A 115 21.54 -20.91 19.58
CA PHE A 115 21.32 -20.50 18.20
C PHE A 115 20.71 -19.09 18.27
N SER A 116 21.56 -18.07 18.35
CA SER A 116 21.15 -16.69 18.15
C SER A 116 20.59 -16.61 16.75
N GLN A 117 19.25 -16.49 16.63
CA GLN A 117 18.67 -16.16 15.35
C GLN A 117 19.28 -14.81 14.92
N PRO A 118 19.88 -14.75 13.72
CA PRO A 118 20.64 -13.57 13.31
C PRO A 118 19.73 -12.34 13.09
N CYS A 119 18.43 -12.55 12.86
CA CYS A 119 17.44 -11.50 12.75
C CYS A 119 16.44 -11.55 13.91
N HIS A 120 15.86 -10.39 14.25
CA HIS A 120 14.79 -10.28 15.23
C HIS A 120 13.52 -11.06 14.78
N PRO A 121 12.63 -11.44 15.70
CA PRO A 121 11.34 -12.06 15.34
C PRO A 121 10.57 -11.20 14.33
N ASN A 122 9.98 -11.85 13.33
CA ASN A 122 9.25 -11.24 12.20
C ASN A 122 10.11 -10.50 11.15
N TRP A 123 11.44 -10.57 11.26
CA TRP A 123 12.34 -10.10 10.22
C TRP A 123 12.77 -11.27 9.34
N ILE A 124 12.85 -11.01 8.03
CA ILE A 124 13.29 -11.99 7.04
C ILE A 124 14.78 -11.79 6.81
N MET A 125 15.57 -12.85 6.91
CA MET A 125 16.99 -12.82 6.57
C MET A 125 17.18 -13.03 5.07
N HIS A 126 17.94 -12.15 4.42
CA HIS A 126 18.39 -12.36 3.05
C HIS A 126 19.75 -11.71 2.82
N GLY A 127 20.72 -12.49 2.33
CA GLY A 127 22.09 -12.00 2.15
C GLY A 127 22.74 -11.60 3.48
N LYS A 128 23.08 -10.31 3.61
CA LYS A 128 23.74 -9.73 4.79
C LYS A 128 22.83 -8.80 5.61
N SER A 129 21.53 -8.80 5.33
CA SER A 129 20.58 -7.92 5.98
C SER A 129 19.35 -8.69 6.47
N CYS A 130 18.67 -8.08 7.43
CA CYS A 130 17.36 -8.43 7.92
C CYS A 130 16.35 -7.41 7.41
N TYR A 131 15.18 -7.87 6.96
CA TYR A 131 14.14 -7.03 6.38
C TYR A 131 12.83 -7.16 7.14
N LEU A 132 12.17 -6.03 7.40
CA LEU A 132 10.84 -5.98 7.98
C LEU A 132 9.86 -5.37 6.98
N PHE A 133 8.89 -6.16 6.52
CA PHE A 133 7.78 -5.68 5.72
C PHE A 133 6.68 -5.16 6.67
N SER A 134 6.61 -3.84 6.83
CA SER A 134 5.64 -3.19 7.69
C SER A 134 4.35 -2.90 6.94
N PHE A 135 3.32 -3.70 7.22
CA PHE A 135 1.97 -3.59 6.65
C PHE A 135 1.12 -2.52 7.35
N SER A 136 1.75 -1.52 7.98
CA SER A 136 1.07 -0.38 8.61
C SER A 136 1.23 0.85 7.73
N GLY A 137 0.11 1.49 7.40
CA GLY A 137 0.10 2.67 6.54
C GLY A 137 0.74 3.90 7.21
N ASN A 138 1.76 4.48 6.57
CA ASN A 138 2.42 5.70 7.03
C ASN A 138 2.94 6.54 5.84
N SER A 139 3.23 7.82 6.11
CA SER A 139 4.01 8.65 5.18
C SER A 139 5.44 8.13 5.06
N TRP A 140 6.16 8.50 4.01
CA TRP A 140 7.59 8.16 3.88
C TRP A 140 8.40 8.60 5.11
N TYR A 141 8.14 9.82 5.62
CA TYR A 141 8.80 10.34 6.82
C TYR A 141 8.45 9.55 8.08
N GLY A 142 7.20 9.11 8.21
CA GLY A 142 6.77 8.30 9.34
C GLY A 142 7.32 6.87 9.27
N SER A 143 7.39 6.28 8.08
CA SER A 143 8.04 4.99 7.84
C SER A 143 9.54 5.04 8.14
N LYS A 144 10.24 6.09 7.68
CA LYS A 144 11.64 6.37 8.05
C LYS A 144 11.83 6.41 9.57
N ARG A 145 10.98 7.17 10.26
CA ARG A 145 11.01 7.25 11.73
C ARG A 145 10.78 5.88 12.38
N HIS A 146 9.82 5.11 11.87
CA HIS A 146 9.51 3.78 12.38
C HIS A 146 10.71 2.82 12.24
N CYS A 147 11.35 2.76 11.07
CA CYS A 147 12.54 1.95 10.88
C CYS A 147 13.68 2.41 11.81
N SER A 148 13.88 3.73 11.94
CA SER A 148 14.90 4.29 12.84
C SER A 148 14.68 3.91 14.31
N GLN A 149 13.42 3.87 14.78
CA GLN A 149 13.08 3.43 16.14
C GLN A 149 13.44 1.95 16.41
N LEU A 150 13.54 1.14 15.35
CA LEU A 150 13.94 -0.27 15.41
C LEU A 150 15.45 -0.46 15.25
N GLY A 151 16.22 0.62 15.16
CA GLY A 151 17.66 0.57 14.87
C GLY A 151 17.96 0.09 13.45
N ALA A 152 17.11 0.48 12.51
CA ALA A 152 17.14 0.13 11.09
C ALA A 152 16.94 1.40 10.23
N HIS A 153 17.01 1.26 8.91
CA HIS A 153 16.65 2.30 7.94
C HIS A 153 15.56 1.78 7.00
N LEU A 154 14.96 2.65 6.18
CA LEU A 154 14.16 2.15 5.06
C LEU A 154 15.07 1.41 4.09
N LEU A 155 14.51 0.41 3.42
CA LEU A 155 15.20 -0.44 2.46
C LEU A 155 16.10 0.35 1.51
N LYS A 156 17.37 -0.03 1.47
CA LYS A 156 18.30 0.31 0.40
C LYS A 156 18.40 -0.88 -0.53
N ILE A 157 18.62 -0.65 -1.83
CA ILE A 157 18.83 -1.75 -2.78
C ILE A 157 20.21 -1.53 -3.39
N ASP A 158 21.17 -2.37 -3.00
CA ASP A 158 22.56 -2.28 -3.41
C ASP A 158 22.83 -3.04 -4.72
N ASN A 159 22.04 -4.08 -5.02
CA ASN A 159 22.28 -4.93 -6.19
C ASN A 159 21.03 -5.67 -6.69
N SER A 160 21.14 -6.27 -7.89
CA SER A 160 20.00 -6.90 -8.55
C SER A 160 19.47 -8.15 -7.83
N LYS A 161 20.31 -8.91 -7.12
CA LYS A 161 19.83 -10.08 -6.35
C LYS A 161 18.96 -9.67 -5.18
N GLU A 162 19.30 -8.56 -4.54
CA GLU A 162 18.49 -7.96 -3.50
C GLU A 162 17.18 -7.44 -4.08
N PHE A 163 17.22 -6.74 -5.22
CA PHE A 163 16.01 -6.28 -5.90
C PHE A 163 15.06 -7.44 -6.23
N GLU A 164 15.56 -8.54 -6.81
CA GLU A 164 14.78 -9.75 -7.12
C GLU A 164 14.11 -10.35 -5.86
N PHE A 165 14.83 -10.38 -4.74
CA PHE A 165 14.26 -10.83 -3.46
C PHE A 165 13.12 -9.91 -3.02
N ILE A 166 13.33 -8.60 -3.01
CA ILE A 166 12.30 -7.64 -2.60
C ILE A 166 11.08 -7.71 -3.54
N GLU A 167 11.31 -7.80 -4.85
CA GLU A 167 10.28 -7.94 -5.87
C GLU A 167 9.44 -9.20 -5.64
N SER A 168 10.07 -10.33 -5.30
CA SER A 168 9.35 -11.58 -4.99
C SER A 168 8.37 -11.43 -3.82
N GLN A 169 8.66 -10.53 -2.87
CA GLN A 169 7.78 -10.24 -1.75
C GLN A 169 6.70 -9.24 -2.16
N THR A 170 7.05 -8.12 -2.79
CA THR A 170 6.12 -7.04 -3.13
C THR A 170 5.16 -7.42 -4.27
N SER A 171 5.59 -8.29 -5.19
CA SER A 171 4.74 -8.83 -6.26
C SER A 171 3.58 -9.67 -5.71
N SER A 172 3.68 -10.27 -4.53
CA SER A 172 2.53 -10.95 -3.91
C SER A 172 1.51 -9.99 -3.28
N HIS A 173 1.87 -8.70 -3.13
CA HIS A 173 1.10 -7.67 -2.44
C HIS A 173 0.74 -6.49 -3.36
N HIS A 174 -0.11 -6.74 -4.37
CA HIS A 174 -0.49 -5.71 -5.36
C HIS A 174 -1.43 -4.60 -4.86
N ILE A 175 -1.99 -4.70 -3.66
CA ILE A 175 -2.99 -3.74 -3.16
C ILE A 175 -2.32 -2.45 -2.66
N ASN A 176 -1.16 -2.56 -2.01
CA ASN A 176 -0.46 -1.44 -1.40
C ASN A 176 0.98 -1.36 -1.93
N ALA A 177 1.53 -0.16 -1.94
CA ALA A 177 2.93 0.05 -2.25
C ALA A 177 3.77 0.06 -0.97
N PHE A 178 5.09 -0.12 -1.11
CA PHE A 178 6.03 -0.13 0.00
C PHE A 178 7.06 0.98 -0.18
N TRP A 179 7.09 1.95 0.74
CA TRP A 179 8.15 2.95 0.82
C TRP A 179 9.52 2.29 0.99
N ILE A 180 10.50 2.84 0.27
CA ILE A 180 11.92 2.48 0.36
C ILE A 180 12.75 3.72 0.67
N GLY A 181 14.03 3.54 0.98
CA GLY A 181 14.94 4.58 1.44
C GLY A 181 15.44 5.54 0.35
N LEU A 182 14.80 5.56 -0.82
CA LEU A 182 15.20 6.40 -1.95
C LEU A 182 14.34 7.67 -2.04
N PHE A 183 15.00 8.82 -2.13
CA PHE A 183 14.35 10.13 -2.14
C PHE A 183 15.18 11.17 -2.90
N ARG A 184 14.61 12.36 -3.13
CA ARG A 184 15.32 13.54 -3.65
C ARG A 184 14.86 14.79 -2.93
N ASN A 185 15.73 15.78 -2.79
CA ASN A 185 15.40 17.04 -2.10
C ASN A 185 14.61 18.02 -2.98
N GLN A 186 14.83 17.96 -4.29
CA GLN A 186 14.22 18.84 -5.29
C GLN A 186 13.71 18.00 -6.45
N SER A 187 12.65 18.46 -7.11
CA SER A 187 11.91 17.72 -8.14
C SER A 187 12.71 17.41 -9.39
N GLU A 188 13.70 18.23 -9.72
CA GLU A 188 14.61 18.00 -10.85
C GLU A 188 16.01 17.57 -10.36
N GLY A 189 16.11 17.18 -9.09
CA GLY A 189 17.36 16.76 -8.46
C GLY A 189 17.63 15.25 -8.62
N PRO A 190 18.89 14.83 -8.39
CA PRO A 190 19.24 13.42 -8.38
C PRO A 190 18.63 12.68 -7.18
N TRP A 191 18.48 11.37 -7.34
CA TRP A 191 18.00 10.46 -6.31
C TRP A 191 19.15 10.03 -5.38
N PHE A 192 18.87 9.98 -4.09
CA PHE A 192 19.78 9.54 -3.04
C PHE A 192 19.12 8.54 -2.11
N TRP A 193 19.94 7.63 -1.60
CA TRP A 193 19.58 6.75 -0.50
C TRP A 193 19.68 7.47 0.85
N GLU A 194 19.08 6.90 1.91
CA GLU A 194 19.10 7.50 3.25
C GLU A 194 20.49 7.67 3.84
N ASP A 195 21.46 6.85 3.41
CA ASP A 195 22.87 6.91 3.79
C ASP A 195 23.65 8.00 3.03
N GLY A 196 23.00 8.71 2.10
CA GLY A 196 23.60 9.75 1.27
C GLY A 196 24.26 9.26 -0.01
N SER A 197 24.29 7.94 -0.26
CA SER A 197 24.82 7.40 -1.50
C SER A 197 23.92 7.73 -2.69
N ALA A 198 24.53 7.96 -3.86
CA ALA A 198 23.81 8.29 -5.08
C ALA A 198 23.15 7.04 -5.70
N PHE A 199 21.95 7.22 -6.24
CA PHE A 199 21.25 6.16 -6.97
C PHE A 199 21.91 5.85 -8.31
N SER A 200 22.04 4.55 -8.62
CA SER A 200 22.43 4.07 -9.95
C SER A 200 21.34 3.16 -10.52
N PRO A 201 20.89 3.35 -11.77
CA PRO A 201 19.77 2.61 -12.36
C PRO A 201 20.16 1.18 -12.82
N ASN A 202 21.11 0.54 -12.14
CA ASN A 202 21.66 -0.77 -12.56
C ASN A 202 20.70 -1.92 -12.27
N SER A 203 19.91 -1.79 -11.18
CA SER A 203 18.97 -2.83 -10.75
C SER A 203 17.52 -2.51 -11.12
N PHE A 204 17.13 -1.23 -11.14
CA PHE A 204 15.80 -0.79 -11.53
C PHE A 204 15.81 0.67 -11.99
N GLN A 205 14.69 1.12 -12.55
CA GLN A 205 14.45 2.52 -12.91
C GLN A 205 13.27 3.08 -12.12
N VAL A 206 13.35 4.34 -11.69
CA VAL A 206 12.24 5.02 -11.02
C VAL A 206 11.29 5.57 -12.10
N ARG A 207 10.07 5.05 -12.15
CA ARG A 207 9.02 5.52 -13.06
C ARG A 207 8.28 6.72 -12.49
N ASN A 208 7.95 7.66 -13.36
CA ASN A 208 7.14 8.82 -13.01
C ASN A 208 5.64 8.48 -13.06
N THR A 209 4.92 8.69 -11.96
CA THR A 209 3.45 8.52 -11.90
C THR A 209 2.67 9.79 -12.25
N ALA A 210 3.39 10.89 -12.39
CA ALA A 210 2.85 12.22 -12.53
C ALA A 210 2.77 12.67 -14.01
N PRO A 211 1.71 13.39 -14.41
CA PRO A 211 1.79 14.25 -15.60
C PRO A 211 2.89 15.30 -15.39
N GLN A 212 3.50 15.75 -16.50
CA GLN A 212 4.59 16.75 -16.53
C GLN A 212 4.40 17.86 -15.46
N ASP A 213 5.47 18.19 -14.74
CA ASP A 213 5.58 19.21 -13.67
C ASP A 213 5.13 18.86 -12.25
N SER A 214 5.12 17.58 -11.85
CA SER A 214 4.79 17.27 -10.45
C SER A 214 5.97 17.45 -9.50
N LEU A 215 6.10 18.68 -9.00
CA LEU A 215 7.16 19.11 -8.09
C LEU A 215 7.21 18.35 -6.74
N LEU A 216 6.16 17.60 -6.39
CA LEU A 216 6.01 16.99 -5.07
C LEU A 216 6.38 15.50 -5.00
N HIS A 217 6.63 14.83 -6.13
CA HIS A 217 6.90 13.39 -6.16
C HIS A 217 8.39 13.11 -5.92
N ASN A 218 8.79 13.18 -4.65
CA ASN A 218 10.18 13.21 -4.23
C ASN A 218 10.60 12.03 -3.35
N CYS A 219 9.70 11.07 -3.12
CA CYS A 219 9.97 9.83 -2.40
C CYS A 219 9.62 8.63 -3.27
N VAL A 220 10.22 7.48 -3.00
CA VAL A 220 10.09 6.30 -3.87
C VAL A 220 9.48 5.14 -3.12
N TRP A 221 8.57 4.43 -3.79
CA TRP A 221 7.99 3.18 -3.32
C TRP A 221 8.06 2.09 -4.39
N ILE A 222 7.83 0.85 -3.99
CA ILE A 222 7.67 -0.30 -4.88
C ILE A 222 6.20 -0.72 -4.86
N HIS A 223 5.60 -0.89 -6.03
CA HIS A 223 4.21 -1.37 -6.18
C HIS A 223 4.18 -2.53 -7.16
N GLY A 224 3.88 -3.73 -6.64
CA GLY A 224 4.08 -4.97 -7.40
C GLY A 224 5.55 -5.17 -7.73
N SER A 225 5.87 -5.20 -9.03
CA SER A 225 7.22 -5.35 -9.58
C SER A 225 7.89 -4.04 -9.99
N GLU A 226 7.20 -2.92 -9.81
CA GLU A 226 7.58 -1.65 -10.42
C GLU A 226 7.92 -0.61 -9.35
N VAL A 227 8.88 0.25 -9.67
CA VAL A 227 9.38 1.29 -8.76
C VAL A 227 8.93 2.65 -9.24
N TYR A 228 8.28 3.42 -8.36
CA TYR A 228 7.68 4.70 -8.71
C TYR A 228 8.06 5.79 -7.74
N ASN A 229 8.18 7.02 -8.24
CA ASN A 229 8.14 8.18 -7.35
C ASN A 229 6.70 8.54 -6.96
N GLN A 230 6.58 9.15 -5.79
CA GLN A 230 5.31 9.53 -5.19
C GLN A 230 5.49 10.69 -4.21
N ILE A 231 4.38 11.37 -3.91
CA ILE A 231 4.30 12.39 -2.87
C ILE A 231 4.63 11.76 -1.51
N CYS A 232 5.66 12.29 -0.85
CA CYS A 232 6.22 11.73 0.39
C CYS A 232 5.22 11.59 1.55
N ASN A 233 4.16 12.40 1.55
CA ASN A 233 3.16 12.39 2.62
C ASN A 233 2.03 11.35 2.40
N THR A 234 2.02 10.66 1.26
CA THR A 234 1.05 9.61 0.95
C THR A 234 1.19 8.45 1.93
N SER A 235 0.08 7.96 2.46
CA SER A 235 0.06 6.81 3.37
C SER A 235 0.27 5.51 2.58
N SER A 236 1.27 4.72 2.97
CA SER A 236 1.59 3.43 2.35
C SER A 236 2.32 2.50 3.32
N TYR A 237 2.55 1.26 2.93
CA TYR A 237 3.40 0.33 3.68
C TYR A 237 4.87 0.72 3.50
N SER A 238 5.77 0.03 4.20
CA SER A 238 7.21 0.29 4.07
C SER A 238 8.04 -0.95 4.35
N ILE A 239 9.26 -0.95 3.84
CA ILE A 239 10.24 -2.00 4.14
C ILE A 239 11.37 -1.37 4.94
N CYS A 240 11.64 -1.92 6.12
CA CYS A 240 12.84 -1.58 6.89
C CYS A 240 13.94 -2.60 6.62
N GLU A 241 15.18 -2.17 6.70
CA GLU A 241 16.38 -2.98 6.53
C GLU A 241 17.38 -2.70 7.65
N LYS A 242 18.03 -3.76 8.11
CA LYS A 242 19.12 -3.71 9.07
C LYS A 242 20.21 -4.70 8.66
N GLU A 243 21.43 -4.20 8.47
CA GLU A 243 22.61 -5.04 8.24
C GLU A 243 22.94 -5.89 9.48
N LEU A 244 23.48 -7.09 9.25
CA LEU A 244 23.89 -8.07 10.27
C LEU A 244 25.22 -7.74 10.94
#